data_AF-A0A937SBC8-F1
#
_entry.id   AF-A0A937SBC8-F1
#
_cell.length_a   1.000
_cell.length_b   1.000
_cell.length_c   1.000
_cell.angle_alpha   90.00
_cell.angle_beta   90.00
_cell.angle_gamma   90.00
#
_symmetry.space_group_name_H-M   'P 1'
#
loop_
_entity.id
_entity.type
_entity.pdbx_description
1 polymer ?
#
loop_
_entity_poly.entity_id
_entity_poly.type
_entity_poly.pdbx_seq_one_letter_code
_entity_poly.pdbx_strand_id
1 'polypeptide(L)'
;MSLITIHCRLIASEPVRRHLWHLMIESNTPLINDLLKCVSQHPDFGIWQRRGTISESVVKGLCEPLKLVYPDQPGRFYASAILMVTYIYESWLSLQQNRRLRLDGKQRWLNVVKSDAELLELSGSTLDALQHRAQDILSQRNTERQTQIAHLFATYDATNDILSRCAISYLLKNGCKIPETEEAPEKFAHRIHRKQKEIEQLEAQLQARLPKGRDLTGEEFLETLEIATQQISESVTQAREWQAKLLTRPAFLPYPILYGSSTDIRWGKTANGRIAVSFNGIDKYLKAADLDIKGWFKAHKEYPFRLYCDQRQLPFFRRFLEDWQAYQANKDTYPAGLLTLSSGILVWKEGEGKGDPWNVNHLSLHCTFDTRLMTAEGTLQVQQEKLAKTTKSLTLKTLEHELTDHQKKFHQRNASTLNRLTNLPSRPSQQPYQGNPEILVGLSIGLADPITAAVVNGRTGEVLTYCTPRTLLGDHYHHLNRHRHQQKQNALQRHKNQKRGVTYQPSESELGQTIDRLLAKAIIQLAQTYRAGSIMMPNLTHLRELLASEIQAKAEQKCSGSVEAQDQYAKEYRRTIHQWSYNRLIEAIHCKAQQLGIPVESGFQPIQFNPQKQARDLAISVYHSRAITTK
;
A
#
# COMPACT_ATOMS: atom_id res chain seq x y z
N MET A 1 -0.64 -8.58 -5.27
CA MET A 1 -1.65 -9.15 -4.36
C MET A 1 -2.63 -10.00 -5.17
N SER A 2 -3.09 -11.15 -4.66
CA SER A 2 -4.16 -11.96 -5.30
C SER A 2 -5.57 -11.51 -4.93
N LEU A 3 -5.70 -10.62 -3.94
CA LEU A 3 -6.95 -10.02 -3.50
C LEU A 3 -7.29 -8.79 -4.37
N ILE A 4 -8.52 -8.76 -4.88
CA ILE A 4 -9.07 -7.63 -5.64
C ILE A 4 -10.35 -7.15 -4.97
N THR A 5 -10.55 -5.84 -4.91
CA THR A 5 -11.80 -5.24 -4.45
C THR A 5 -12.61 -4.72 -5.64
N ILE A 6 -13.84 -5.20 -5.78
CA ILE A 6 -14.86 -4.65 -6.70
C ILE A 6 -15.94 -3.94 -5.88
N HIS A 7 -16.67 -3.03 -6.51
CA HIS A 7 -17.73 -2.30 -5.83
C HIS A 7 -18.98 -2.23 -6.70
N CYS A 8 -20.15 -2.24 -6.06
CA CYS A 8 -21.44 -2.11 -6.71
C CYS A 8 -22.36 -1.21 -5.90
N ARG A 9 -23.38 -0.65 -6.56
CA ARG A 9 -24.43 0.12 -5.90
C ARG A 9 -25.48 -0.84 -5.34
N LEU A 10 -25.96 -0.56 -4.14
CA LEU A 10 -27.09 -1.25 -3.53
C LEU A 10 -28.32 -0.35 -3.58
N ILE A 11 -29.46 -0.95 -3.96
CA ILE A 11 -30.76 -0.28 -3.92
C ILE A 11 -31.66 -1.03 -2.94
N ALA A 12 -32.23 -0.28 -2.00
CA ALA A 12 -33.24 -0.75 -1.06
C ALA A 12 -34.39 0.27 -1.00
N SER A 13 -35.52 -0.14 -0.42
CA SER A 13 -36.63 0.79 -0.18
C SER A 13 -36.17 1.96 0.70
N GLU A 14 -36.84 3.11 0.56
CA GLU A 14 -36.52 4.29 1.35
C GLU A 14 -36.55 4.04 2.88
N PRO A 15 -37.54 3.34 3.46
CA PRO A 15 -37.53 3.03 4.88
C PRO A 15 -36.26 2.29 5.32
N VAL A 16 -35.82 1.29 4.53
CA VAL A 16 -34.58 0.54 4.82
C VAL A 16 -33.36 1.44 4.78
N ARG A 17 -33.27 2.33 3.78
CA ARG A 17 -32.15 3.28 3.64
C ARG A 17 -32.12 4.29 4.78
N ARG A 18 -33.27 4.84 5.17
CA ARG A 18 -33.43 5.77 6.29
C ARG A 18 -32.99 5.14 7.61
N HIS A 19 -33.54 3.99 7.97
CA HIS A 19 -33.17 3.30 9.22
C HIS A 19 -31.68 2.94 9.27
N LEU A 20 -31.12 2.46 8.15
CA LEU A 20 -29.68 2.17 8.09
C LEU A 20 -28.83 3.43 8.21
N TRP A 21 -29.26 4.55 7.61
CA TRP A 21 -28.56 5.83 7.71
C TRP A 21 -28.50 6.32 9.16
N HIS A 22 -29.64 6.38 9.85
CA HIS A 22 -29.71 6.79 11.26
C HIS A 22 -28.87 5.89 12.16
N LEU A 23 -28.98 4.55 12.02
CA LEU A 23 -28.14 3.61 12.77
C LEU A 23 -26.64 3.90 12.62
N MET A 24 -26.20 4.25 11.39
CA MET A 24 -24.79 4.50 11.12
C MET A 24 -24.31 5.88 11.58
N ILE A 25 -25.16 6.90 11.52
CA ILE A 25 -24.85 8.29 11.89
C ILE A 25 -24.99 8.52 13.39
N GLU A 26 -26.07 8.03 14.00
CA GLU A 26 -26.42 8.34 15.39
C GLU A 26 -25.80 7.39 16.40
N SER A 27 -25.50 6.15 15.99
CA SER A 27 -24.98 5.13 16.91
C SER A 27 -23.58 4.67 16.52
N ASN A 28 -23.38 4.19 15.29
CA ASN A 28 -22.12 3.54 14.91
C ASN A 28 -20.93 4.50 14.80
N THR A 29 -21.11 5.65 14.15
CA THR A 29 -20.04 6.62 13.96
C THR A 29 -19.62 7.28 15.28
N PRO A 30 -20.56 7.71 16.14
CA PRO A 30 -20.24 8.19 17.48
C PRO A 30 -19.52 7.14 18.34
N LEU A 31 -19.96 5.87 18.31
CA LEU A 31 -19.27 4.77 18.97
C LEU A 31 -17.80 4.66 18.52
N ILE A 32 -17.53 4.73 17.20
CA ILE A 32 -16.16 4.70 16.69
C ILE A 32 -15.36 5.92 17.14
N ASN A 33 -15.96 7.11 17.10
CA ASN A 33 -15.33 8.34 17.54
C ASN A 33 -14.91 8.28 19.02
N ASP A 34 -15.78 7.78 19.89
CA ASP A 34 -15.47 7.63 21.31
C ASP A 34 -14.48 6.52 21.58
N LEU A 35 -14.57 5.40 20.85
CA LEU A 35 -13.60 4.32 20.96
C LEU A 35 -12.19 4.79 20.54
N LEU A 36 -12.06 5.65 19.52
CA LEU A 36 -10.79 6.30 19.17
C LEU A 36 -10.25 7.13 20.34
N LYS A 37 -11.11 7.93 21.00
CA LYS A 37 -10.71 8.73 22.18
C LYS A 37 -10.24 7.82 23.32
N CYS A 38 -11.00 6.78 23.66
CA CYS A 38 -10.66 5.83 24.72
C CYS A 38 -9.29 5.18 24.52
N VAL A 39 -8.95 4.79 23.29
CA VAL A 39 -7.62 4.23 22.99
C VAL A 39 -6.51 5.26 23.24
N SER A 40 -6.69 6.51 22.81
CA SER A 40 -5.69 7.56 23.02
C SER A 40 -5.49 7.97 24.47
N GLN A 41 -6.52 7.78 25.31
CA GLN A 41 -6.51 8.14 26.73
C GLN A 41 -6.09 6.97 27.63
N HIS A 42 -5.83 5.79 27.06
CA HIS A 42 -5.49 4.60 27.85
C HIS A 42 -4.10 4.74 28.49
N PRO A 43 -3.89 4.31 29.75
CA PRO A 43 -2.60 4.40 30.43
C PRO A 43 -1.44 3.73 29.65
N ASP A 44 -1.71 2.58 29.03
CA ASP A 44 -0.71 1.84 28.25
C ASP A 44 -0.48 2.39 26.83
N PHE A 45 -1.13 3.50 26.44
CA PHE A 45 -1.00 4.05 25.08
C PHE A 45 0.46 4.32 24.70
N GLY A 46 1.26 4.85 25.64
CA GLY A 46 2.69 5.07 25.43
C GLY A 46 3.49 3.79 25.19
N ILE A 47 3.06 2.65 25.77
CA ILE A 47 3.68 1.34 25.55
C ILE A 47 3.37 0.87 24.13
N TRP A 48 2.11 1.00 23.68
CA TRP A 48 1.71 0.62 22.32
C TRP A 48 2.40 1.47 21.27
N GLN A 49 2.59 2.76 21.53
CA GLN A 49 3.33 3.66 20.64
C GLN A 49 4.79 3.23 20.46
N ARG A 50 5.45 2.74 21.53
CA ARG A 50 6.82 2.21 21.44
C ARG A 50 6.86 0.86 20.71
N ARG A 51 5.88 -0.01 20.99
CA ARG A 51 5.79 -1.35 20.38
C ARG A 51 5.37 -1.31 18.90
N GLY A 52 4.64 -0.27 18.49
CA GLY A 52 4.12 -0.11 17.14
C GLY A 52 2.84 -0.91 16.84
N THR A 53 2.22 -1.51 17.86
CA THR A 53 1.05 -2.41 17.71
C THR A 53 0.11 -2.33 18.90
N ILE A 54 -1.18 -2.54 18.67
CA ILE A 54 -2.24 -2.70 19.68
C ILE A 54 -2.99 -4.01 19.39
N SER A 55 -3.47 -4.73 20.42
CA SER A 55 -4.26 -5.95 20.20
C SER A 55 -5.75 -5.65 20.07
N GLU A 56 -6.44 -6.41 19.22
CA GLU A 56 -7.90 -6.36 19.07
C GLU A 56 -8.62 -6.63 20.40
N SER A 57 -8.07 -7.50 21.26
CA SER A 57 -8.66 -7.83 22.56
C SER A 57 -8.74 -6.63 23.50
N VAL A 58 -7.77 -5.72 23.45
CA VAL A 58 -7.76 -4.49 24.24
C VAL A 58 -8.84 -3.55 23.75
N VAL A 59 -8.91 -3.32 22.44
CA VAL A 59 -9.94 -2.46 21.84
C VAL A 59 -11.34 -3.01 22.12
N LYS A 60 -11.50 -4.33 22.07
CA LYS A 60 -12.75 -4.99 22.47
C LYS A 60 -13.11 -4.70 23.93
N GLY A 61 -12.15 -4.79 24.85
CA GLY A 61 -12.36 -4.45 26.26
C GLY A 61 -12.82 -2.99 26.46
N LEU A 62 -12.23 -2.05 25.72
CA LEU A 62 -12.63 -0.63 25.73
C LEU A 62 -14.02 -0.41 25.13
N CYS A 63 -14.44 -1.25 24.20
CA CYS A 63 -15.76 -1.15 23.58
C CYS A 63 -16.89 -1.67 24.49
N GLU A 64 -16.64 -2.61 25.41
CA GLU A 64 -17.67 -3.17 26.29
C GLU A 64 -18.46 -2.12 27.09
N PRO A 65 -17.84 -1.15 27.81
CA PRO A 65 -18.61 -0.11 28.52
C PRO A 65 -19.40 0.79 27.56
N LEU A 66 -18.89 1.04 26.35
CA LEU A 66 -19.57 1.88 25.35
C LEU A 66 -20.84 1.24 24.79
N LYS A 67 -21.03 -0.09 24.94
CA LYS A 67 -22.29 -0.75 24.54
C LYS A 67 -23.49 -0.29 25.36
N LEU A 68 -23.26 0.19 26.59
CA LEU A 68 -24.31 0.77 27.42
C LEU A 68 -24.71 2.17 26.96
N VAL A 69 -23.75 2.94 26.42
CA VAL A 69 -23.96 4.29 25.88
C VAL A 69 -24.68 4.23 24.53
N TYR A 70 -24.35 3.23 23.72
CA TYR A 70 -24.89 3.07 22.37
C TYR A 70 -25.69 1.77 22.20
N PRO A 71 -26.78 1.56 22.96
CA PRO A 71 -27.53 0.30 22.98
C PRO A 71 -28.24 -0.01 21.65
N ASP A 72 -28.85 -1.20 21.55
CA ASP A 72 -29.73 -1.62 20.45
C ASP A 72 -29.12 -1.72 19.05
N GLN A 73 -27.81 -1.52 18.92
CA GLN A 73 -27.09 -1.79 17.69
C GLN A 73 -26.91 -3.30 17.45
N PRO A 74 -26.91 -3.77 16.19
CA PRO A 74 -26.58 -5.15 15.89
C PRO A 74 -25.18 -5.51 16.41
N GLY A 75 -25.02 -6.71 16.98
CA GLY A 75 -23.71 -7.21 17.47
C GLY A 75 -22.56 -7.06 16.46
N ARG A 76 -22.87 -7.11 15.16
CA ARG A 76 -21.93 -6.93 14.07
C ARG A 76 -21.36 -5.50 13.96
N PHE A 77 -22.12 -4.48 14.35
CA PHE A 77 -21.70 -3.09 14.32
C PHE A 77 -20.60 -2.84 15.36
N TYR A 78 -20.76 -3.37 16.57
CA TYR A 78 -19.68 -3.34 17.57
C TYR A 78 -18.40 -4.04 17.09
N ALA A 79 -18.53 -5.24 16.50
CA ALA A 79 -17.38 -5.95 15.96
C ALA A 79 -16.70 -5.16 14.83
N SER A 80 -17.49 -4.50 13.97
CA SER A 80 -16.99 -3.61 12.93
C SER A 80 -16.26 -2.40 13.51
N ALA A 81 -16.81 -1.75 14.54
CA ALA A 81 -16.21 -0.60 15.19
C ALA A 81 -14.86 -0.96 15.84
N ILE A 82 -14.80 -2.10 16.53
CA ILE A 82 -13.56 -2.66 17.10
C ILE A 82 -12.51 -2.86 16.00
N LEU A 83 -12.84 -3.58 14.94
CA LEU A 83 -11.91 -3.83 13.82
C LEU A 83 -11.43 -2.54 13.16
N MET A 84 -12.34 -1.58 12.93
CA MET A 84 -12.01 -0.29 12.34
C MET A 84 -10.98 0.46 13.18
N VAL A 85 -11.22 0.59 14.49
CA VAL A 85 -10.32 1.29 15.40
C VAL A 85 -8.99 0.56 15.54
N THR A 86 -9.00 -0.77 15.62
CA THR A 86 -7.78 -1.58 15.64
C THR A 86 -6.92 -1.30 14.40
N TYR A 87 -7.49 -1.35 13.19
CA TYR A 87 -6.72 -1.09 11.96
C TYR A 87 -6.21 0.35 11.85
N ILE A 88 -7.01 1.34 12.27
CA ILE A 88 -6.59 2.74 12.31
C ILE A 88 -5.35 2.91 13.20
N TYR A 89 -5.39 2.34 14.41
CA TYR A 89 -4.26 2.44 15.34
C TYR A 89 -3.08 1.57 14.94
N GLU A 90 -3.28 0.35 14.44
CA GLU A 90 -2.17 -0.48 13.93
C GLU A 90 -1.38 0.25 12.84
N SER A 91 -2.10 0.85 11.87
CA SER A 91 -1.46 1.64 10.82
C SER A 91 -0.73 2.87 11.38
N TRP A 92 -1.35 3.60 12.31
CA TRP A 92 -0.75 4.81 12.88
C TRP A 92 0.45 4.48 13.78
N LEU A 93 0.35 3.49 14.66
CA LEU A 93 1.40 3.05 15.58
C LEU A 93 2.61 2.50 14.82
N SER A 94 2.39 1.73 13.75
CA SER A 94 3.49 1.25 12.89
C SER A 94 4.23 2.43 12.23
N LEU A 95 3.52 3.45 11.75
CA LEU A 95 4.14 4.67 11.22
C LEU A 95 4.92 5.43 12.30
N GLN A 96 4.39 5.54 13.52
CA GLN A 96 5.05 6.20 14.64
C GLN A 96 6.33 5.46 15.07
N GLN A 97 6.28 4.14 15.18
CA GLN A 97 7.45 3.31 15.48
C GLN A 97 8.53 3.49 14.41
N ASN A 98 8.17 3.44 13.13
CA ASN A 98 9.11 3.66 12.04
C ASN A 98 9.73 5.06 12.07
N ARG A 99 8.95 6.11 12.36
CA ARG A 99 9.47 7.48 12.53
C ARG A 99 10.44 7.57 13.70
N ARG A 100 10.12 6.92 14.82
CA ARG A 100 10.98 6.90 16.02
C ARG A 100 12.28 6.18 15.75
N LEU A 101 12.25 4.99 15.15
CA LEU A 101 13.46 4.28 14.73
C LEU A 101 14.33 5.12 13.77
N ARG A 102 13.72 5.87 12.86
CA ARG A 102 14.44 6.78 11.95
C ARG A 102 15.04 7.98 12.70
N LEU A 103 14.34 8.51 13.70
CA LEU A 103 14.84 9.59 14.55
C LEU A 103 16.01 9.09 15.39
N ASP A 104 15.86 7.97 16.10
CA ASP A 104 16.89 7.37 16.95
C ASP A 104 18.15 7.08 16.12
N GLY A 105 17.99 6.53 14.91
CA GLY A 105 19.10 6.29 14.00
C GLY A 105 19.82 7.57 13.53
N LYS A 106 19.08 8.67 13.33
CA LYS A 106 19.67 9.97 12.93
C LYS A 106 20.36 10.67 14.11
N GLN A 107 19.75 10.65 15.29
CA GLN A 107 20.35 11.20 16.51
C GLN A 107 21.63 10.43 16.86
N ARG A 108 21.59 9.10 16.80
CA ARG A 108 22.79 8.26 16.98
C ARG A 108 23.86 8.58 15.95
N TRP A 109 23.49 8.79 14.68
CA TRP A 109 24.44 9.20 13.64
C TRP A 109 25.08 10.57 13.94
N LEU A 110 24.29 11.57 14.36
CA LEU A 110 24.83 12.88 14.75
C LEU A 110 25.75 12.82 15.97
N ASN A 111 25.45 11.95 16.95
CA ASN A 111 26.27 11.81 18.14
C ASN A 111 27.63 11.14 17.86
N VAL A 112 27.70 10.32 16.80
CA VAL A 112 28.91 9.55 16.46
C VAL A 112 29.78 10.30 15.44
N VAL A 113 29.17 10.99 14.48
CA VAL A 113 29.90 11.60 13.37
C VAL A 113 30.56 12.90 13.79
N LYS A 114 31.86 13.02 13.50
CA LYS A 114 32.70 14.20 13.73
C LYS A 114 33.43 14.58 12.44
N SER A 115 33.89 15.82 12.36
CA SER A 115 34.74 16.29 11.24
C SER A 115 36.11 15.61 11.28
N ASP A 116 36.83 15.61 10.16
CA ASP A 116 38.19 15.04 10.11
C ASP A 116 39.13 15.75 11.08
N ALA A 117 39.02 17.08 11.21
CA ALA A 117 39.80 17.84 12.20
C ALA A 117 39.55 17.34 13.63
N GLU A 118 38.28 17.16 14.02
CA GLU A 118 37.92 16.66 15.36
C GLU A 118 38.35 15.19 15.57
N LEU A 119 38.28 14.35 14.54
CA LEU A 119 38.71 12.95 14.63
C LEU A 119 40.23 12.83 14.79
N LEU A 120 41.00 13.68 14.10
CA LEU A 120 42.45 13.72 14.21
C LEU A 120 42.89 14.25 15.59
N GLU A 121 42.23 15.29 16.09
CA GLU A 121 42.46 15.82 17.43
C GLU A 121 42.17 14.77 18.52
N LEU A 122 41.06 14.05 18.42
CA LEU A 122 40.66 13.04 19.39
C LEU A 122 41.53 11.78 19.36
N SER A 123 41.99 11.38 18.18
CA SER A 123 42.83 10.17 18.02
C SER A 123 44.32 10.43 18.22
N GLY A 124 44.75 11.71 18.22
CA GLY A 124 46.17 12.08 18.25
C GLY A 124 46.98 11.49 17.09
N SER A 125 46.31 11.11 16.00
CA SER A 125 46.87 10.30 14.90
C SER A 125 46.75 11.04 13.56
N THR A 126 47.47 10.57 12.54
CA THR A 126 47.38 11.09 11.18
C THR A 126 46.18 10.53 10.42
N LEU A 127 45.76 11.22 9.36
CA LEU A 127 44.66 10.77 8.50
C LEU A 127 44.93 9.39 7.89
N ASP A 128 46.16 9.13 7.47
CA ASP A 128 46.58 7.84 6.91
C ASP A 128 46.42 6.69 7.91
N ALA A 129 46.80 6.90 9.18
CA ALA A 129 46.63 5.90 10.23
C ALA A 129 45.15 5.59 10.49
N LEU A 130 44.29 6.61 10.42
CA LEU A 130 42.86 6.49 10.60
C LEU A 130 42.19 5.78 9.40
N GLN A 131 42.62 6.07 8.18
CA GLN A 131 42.18 5.40 6.96
C GLN A 131 42.62 3.93 6.93
N HIS A 132 43.87 3.63 7.30
CA HIS A 132 44.36 2.26 7.36
C HIS A 132 43.55 1.44 8.37
N ARG A 133 43.27 2.01 9.55
CA ARG A 133 42.45 1.33 10.56
C ARG A 133 41.01 1.14 10.09
N ALA A 134 40.44 2.12 9.38
CA ALA A 134 39.12 1.99 8.76
C ALA A 134 39.09 0.87 7.71
N GLN A 135 40.16 0.73 6.92
CA GLN A 135 40.31 -0.31 5.92
C GLN A 135 40.43 -1.70 6.57
N ASP A 136 41.12 -1.83 7.70
CA ASP A 136 41.20 -3.08 8.46
C ASP A 136 39.82 -3.51 8.99
N ILE A 137 39.03 -2.55 9.47
CA ILE A 137 37.68 -2.81 9.98
C ILE A 137 36.72 -3.25 8.86
N LEU A 138 36.88 -2.70 7.65
CA LEU A 138 36.13 -3.10 6.47
C LEU A 138 36.58 -4.47 5.93
N SER A 139 37.89 -4.72 5.85
CA SER A 139 38.46 -5.93 5.26
C SER A 139 38.18 -7.18 6.09
N GLN A 140 38.00 -7.03 7.40
CA GLN A 140 37.57 -8.11 8.30
C GLN A 140 36.12 -8.58 8.04
N ARG A 141 35.33 -7.93 7.16
CA ARG A 141 33.87 -8.16 7.08
C ARG A 141 33.28 -8.10 5.66
N ASN A 142 32.94 -9.27 5.10
CA ASN A 142 32.08 -9.42 3.91
C ASN A 142 30.61 -9.59 4.31
N THR A 143 29.84 -8.50 4.40
CA THR A 143 28.39 -8.57 4.69
C THR A 143 27.63 -7.48 3.94
N GLU A 144 26.32 -7.65 3.74
CA GLU A 144 25.47 -6.68 3.03
C GLU A 144 25.49 -5.29 3.68
N ARG A 145 25.42 -4.23 2.86
CA ARG A 145 25.62 -2.83 3.28
C ARG A 145 24.73 -2.33 4.42
N GLN A 146 23.48 -2.81 4.51
CA GLN A 146 22.56 -2.44 5.60
C GLN A 146 22.96 -3.11 6.93
N THR A 147 23.43 -4.35 6.88
CA THR A 147 23.94 -5.06 8.06
C THR A 147 25.29 -4.49 8.54
N GLN A 148 26.12 -3.98 7.62
CA GLN A 148 27.39 -3.32 7.95
C GLN A 148 27.20 -2.06 8.81
N ILE A 149 26.25 -1.18 8.48
CA ILE A 149 26.01 0.06 9.23
C ILE A 149 25.57 -0.24 10.67
N ALA A 150 24.62 -1.16 10.86
CA ALA A 150 24.14 -1.53 12.19
C ALA A 150 25.27 -2.11 13.05
N HIS A 151 26.14 -2.91 12.44
CA HIS A 151 27.26 -3.54 13.12
C HIS A 151 28.39 -2.56 13.45
N LEU A 152 28.66 -1.56 12.59
CA LEU A 152 29.60 -0.48 12.89
C LEU A 152 29.15 0.32 14.11
N PHE A 153 27.86 0.63 14.20
CA PHE A 153 27.29 1.28 15.39
C PHE A 153 27.43 0.42 16.66
N ALA A 154 27.18 -0.89 16.59
CA ALA A 154 27.39 -1.79 17.73
C ALA A 154 28.89 -1.89 18.12
N THR A 155 29.78 -1.93 17.13
CA THR A 155 31.24 -1.98 17.35
C THR A 155 31.75 -0.68 17.96
N TYR A 156 31.20 0.47 17.55
CA TYR A 156 31.52 1.78 18.14
C TYR A 156 31.19 1.85 19.64
N ASP A 157 30.08 1.24 20.06
CA ASP A 157 29.66 1.24 21.46
C ASP A 157 30.44 0.22 22.30
N ALA A 158 30.90 -0.89 21.70
CA ALA A 158 31.63 -1.95 22.41
C ALA A 158 33.14 -1.70 22.52
N THR A 159 33.70 -0.86 21.65
CA THR A 159 35.16 -0.65 21.55
C THR A 159 35.59 0.52 22.42
N ASN A 160 36.54 0.28 23.33
CA ASN A 160 37.15 1.33 24.15
C ASN A 160 38.37 1.99 23.50
N ASP A 161 38.90 1.40 22.42
CA ASP A 161 40.02 1.97 21.66
C ASP A 161 39.60 3.23 20.90
N ILE A 162 40.25 4.34 21.20
CA ILE A 162 39.94 5.67 20.66
C ILE A 162 40.18 5.71 19.16
N LEU A 163 41.27 5.09 18.67
CA LEU A 163 41.60 5.08 17.24
C LEU A 163 40.56 4.28 16.44
N SER A 164 40.17 3.10 16.93
CA SER A 164 39.11 2.30 16.31
C SER A 164 37.75 3.02 16.35
N ARG A 165 37.40 3.74 17.43
CA ARG A 165 36.17 4.56 17.47
C ARG A 165 36.20 5.69 16.44
N CYS A 166 37.33 6.36 16.28
CA CYS A 166 37.50 7.43 15.29
C CYS A 166 37.43 6.88 13.85
N ALA A 167 38.06 5.73 13.59
CA ALA A 167 37.98 5.05 12.30
C ALA A 167 36.54 4.60 11.96
N ILE A 168 35.78 4.09 12.94
CA ILE A 168 34.37 3.73 12.76
C ILE A 168 33.50 4.97 12.49
N SER A 169 33.73 6.08 13.22
CA SER A 169 33.04 7.35 12.97
C SER A 169 33.31 7.86 11.55
N TYR A 170 34.56 7.77 11.09
CA TYR A 170 34.96 8.13 9.73
C TYR A 170 34.26 7.28 8.67
N LEU A 171 34.15 5.97 8.88
CA LEU A 171 33.38 5.08 8.00
C LEU A 171 31.89 5.43 7.98
N LEU A 172 31.28 5.71 9.13
CA LEU A 172 29.87 6.07 9.25
C LEU A 172 29.57 7.44 8.63
N LYS A 173 30.52 8.38 8.69
CA LYS A 173 30.49 9.67 7.98
C LYS A 173 30.44 9.45 6.47
N ASN A 174 31.29 8.58 5.95
CA ASN A 174 31.49 8.40 4.50
C ASN A 174 30.65 7.26 3.89
N GLY A 175 29.68 6.71 4.64
CA GLY A 175 28.74 5.71 4.12
C GLY A 175 29.40 4.34 3.84
N CYS A 176 30.29 3.94 4.76
CA CYS A 176 31.12 2.73 4.71
C CYS A 176 32.10 2.73 3.53
N LYS A 177 32.71 3.89 3.24
CA LYS A 177 33.72 4.07 2.20
C LYS A 177 34.87 4.90 2.73
N ILE A 178 36.05 4.70 2.14
CA ILE A 178 37.21 5.56 2.35
C ILE A 178 37.27 6.51 1.14
N PRO A 179 37.02 7.81 1.32
CA PRO A 179 37.13 8.78 0.24
C PRO A 179 38.59 9.02 -0.14
N GLU A 180 38.85 9.20 -1.44
CA GLU A 180 40.18 9.53 -1.99
C GLU A 180 40.53 11.02 -1.85
N THR A 181 39.52 11.87 -1.60
CA THR A 181 39.66 13.31 -1.47
C THR A 181 39.45 13.76 -0.04
N GLU A 182 40.23 14.75 0.41
CA GLU A 182 40.05 15.39 1.73
C GLU A 182 38.66 16.00 1.92
N GLU A 183 38.22 16.07 3.18
CA GLU A 183 36.92 16.62 3.53
C GLU A 183 36.86 18.13 3.32
N ALA A 184 35.83 18.59 2.58
CA ALA A 184 35.47 19.99 2.53
C ALA A 184 34.64 20.37 3.78
N PRO A 185 35.13 21.24 4.68
CA PRO A 185 34.47 21.54 5.95
C PRO A 185 33.05 22.11 5.78
N GLU A 186 32.87 22.97 4.77
CA GLU A 186 31.56 23.57 4.45
C GLU A 186 30.52 22.53 4.01
N LYS A 187 30.94 21.52 3.23
CA LYS A 187 30.05 20.43 2.79
C LYS A 187 29.65 19.54 3.97
N PHE A 188 30.57 19.31 4.91
CA PHE A 188 30.30 18.59 6.14
C PHE A 188 29.32 19.36 7.04
N ALA A 189 29.58 20.65 7.30
CA ALA A 189 28.69 21.50 8.09
C ALA A 189 27.28 21.58 7.49
N HIS A 190 27.17 21.72 6.16
CA HIS A 190 25.88 21.70 5.47
C HIS A 190 25.16 20.36 5.62
N ARG A 191 25.90 19.24 5.58
CA ARG A 191 25.34 17.89 5.77
C ARG A 191 24.82 17.68 7.19
N ILE A 192 25.54 18.17 8.20
CA ILE A 192 25.12 18.15 9.61
C ILE A 192 23.85 18.99 9.81
N HIS A 193 23.85 20.24 9.32
CA HIS A 193 22.67 21.13 9.41
C HIS A 193 21.43 20.52 8.76
N ARG A 194 21.59 19.92 7.58
CA ARG A 194 20.50 19.18 6.91
C ARG A 194 19.97 18.04 7.78
N LYS A 195 20.85 17.29 8.46
CA LYS A 195 20.45 16.18 9.34
C LYS A 195 19.76 16.66 10.61
N GLN A 196 20.19 17.77 11.19
CA GLN A 196 19.51 18.42 12.32
C GLN A 196 18.10 18.85 11.93
N LYS A 197 17.93 19.53 10.79
CA LYS A 197 16.60 19.87 10.25
C LYS A 197 15.72 18.64 9.99
N GLU A 198 16.30 17.56 9.47
CA GLU A 198 15.56 16.29 9.29
C GLU A 198 15.09 15.71 10.63
N ILE A 199 15.87 15.85 11.71
CA ILE A 199 15.49 15.42 13.06
C ILE A 199 14.38 16.30 13.61
N GLU A 200 14.51 17.63 13.55
CA GLU A 200 13.47 18.58 13.97
C GLU A 200 12.13 18.30 13.27
N GLN A 201 12.19 18.00 11.96
CA GLN A 201 11.00 17.61 11.20
C GLN A 201 10.40 16.28 11.66
N LEU A 202 11.23 15.27 11.97
CA LEU A 202 10.75 13.99 12.48
C LEU A 202 10.18 14.11 13.89
N GLU A 203 10.79 14.93 14.75
CA GLU A 203 10.27 15.26 16.09
C GLU A 203 8.89 15.92 15.98
N ALA A 204 8.74 16.93 15.10
CA ALA A 204 7.44 17.54 14.82
C ALA A 204 6.42 16.54 14.25
N GLN A 205 6.85 15.56 13.44
CA GLN A 205 5.99 14.49 12.92
C GLN A 205 5.65 13.38 13.94
N LEU A 206 6.46 13.19 14.97
CA LEU A 206 6.15 12.29 16.08
C LEU A 206 5.12 12.92 17.02
N GLN A 207 5.19 14.25 17.17
CA GLN A 207 4.14 15.05 17.80
C GLN A 207 2.89 15.19 16.92
N ALA A 208 2.84 14.54 15.75
CA ALA A 208 1.70 14.62 14.85
C ALA A 208 0.41 14.11 15.49
N ARG A 209 -0.69 14.72 15.08
CA ARG A 209 -2.03 14.53 15.65
C ARG A 209 -2.45 13.06 15.67
N LEU A 210 -3.07 12.69 16.78
CA LEU A 210 -3.71 11.39 16.98
C LEU A 210 -4.75 11.11 15.89
N PRO A 211 -5.06 9.83 15.61
CA PRO A 211 -6.20 9.48 14.77
C PRO A 211 -7.48 10.16 15.28
N LYS A 212 -8.17 10.88 14.39
CA LYS A 212 -9.39 11.60 14.75
C LYS A 212 -10.63 10.86 14.31
N GLY A 213 -11.72 11.13 15.02
CA GLY A 213 -13.07 10.79 14.60
C GLY A 213 -13.53 11.55 13.35
N ARG A 214 -14.73 11.21 12.89
CA ARG A 214 -15.44 11.97 11.85
C ARG A 214 -16.37 12.98 12.50
N ASP A 215 -16.29 14.22 12.05
CA ASP A 215 -17.29 15.23 12.32
C ASP A 215 -18.37 15.16 11.23
N LEU A 216 -19.55 14.66 11.61
CA LEU A 216 -20.70 14.50 10.73
C LEU A 216 -21.57 15.76 10.67
N THR A 217 -21.53 16.60 11.70
CA THR A 217 -22.36 17.81 11.85
C THR A 217 -21.66 19.03 11.26
N GLY A 218 -20.32 19.01 11.20
CA GLY A 218 -19.51 20.16 10.81
C GLY A 218 -19.35 21.17 11.93
N GLU A 219 -19.73 20.81 13.16
CA GLU A 219 -19.63 21.69 14.33
C GLU A 219 -18.17 22.05 14.64
N GLU A 220 -17.21 21.11 14.51
CA GLU A 220 -15.80 21.43 14.76
C GLU A 220 -15.29 22.49 13.77
N PHE A 221 -15.79 22.44 12.53
CA PHE A 221 -15.49 23.46 11.52
C PHE A 221 -16.12 24.81 11.88
N LEU A 222 -17.41 24.83 12.24
CA LEU A 222 -18.13 26.06 12.57
C LEU A 222 -17.56 26.73 13.83
N GLU A 223 -17.30 25.96 14.89
CA GLU A 223 -16.66 26.45 16.11
C GLU A 223 -15.27 27.01 15.82
N THR A 224 -14.47 26.31 15.00
CA THR A 224 -13.13 26.80 14.65
C THR A 224 -13.21 28.07 13.81
N LEU A 225 -14.20 28.18 12.91
CA LEU A 225 -14.43 29.38 12.11
C LEU A 225 -14.79 30.55 13.02
N GLU A 226 -15.71 30.34 13.97
CA GLU A 226 -16.11 31.33 14.94
C GLU A 226 -14.91 31.83 15.76
N ILE A 227 -14.14 30.92 16.36
CA ILE A 227 -12.93 31.24 17.11
C ILE A 227 -11.93 32.02 16.25
N ALA A 228 -11.66 31.56 15.03
CA ALA A 228 -10.69 32.21 14.14
C ALA A 228 -11.14 33.60 13.66
N THR A 229 -12.44 33.89 13.68
CA THR A 229 -12.97 35.23 13.36
C THR A 229 -13.01 36.16 14.57
N GLN A 230 -13.14 35.62 15.78
CA GLN A 230 -13.27 36.41 17.02
C GLN A 230 -11.95 36.61 17.76
N GLN A 231 -10.97 35.73 17.56
CA GLN A 231 -9.73 35.70 18.33
C GLN A 231 -8.49 35.73 17.43
N ILE A 232 -7.43 36.41 17.88
CA ILE A 232 -6.10 36.33 17.27
C ILE A 232 -5.39 35.13 17.88
N SER A 233 -4.84 34.25 17.04
CA SER A 233 -4.09 33.08 17.51
C SER A 233 -2.90 33.51 18.38
N GLU A 234 -2.75 32.89 19.54
CA GLU A 234 -1.66 33.15 20.49
C GLU A 234 -0.31 32.61 19.98
N SER A 235 -0.35 31.65 19.05
CA SER A 235 0.85 31.02 18.49
C SER A 235 0.70 30.61 17.03
N VAL A 236 1.82 30.49 16.33
CA VAL A 236 1.88 29.98 14.95
C VAL A 236 1.36 28.54 14.85
N THR A 237 1.54 27.74 15.91
CA THR A 237 1.01 26.37 15.99
C THR A 237 -0.51 26.37 16.04
N GLN A 238 -1.11 27.20 16.88
CA GLN A 238 -2.57 27.34 16.98
C GLN A 238 -3.17 27.87 15.67
N ALA A 239 -2.54 28.88 15.06
CA ALA A 239 -2.96 29.40 13.76
C ALA A 239 -2.96 28.30 12.67
N ARG A 240 -1.92 27.47 12.64
CA ARG A 240 -1.82 26.32 11.72
C ARG A 240 -2.88 25.27 12.01
N GLU A 241 -3.23 25.04 13.27
CA GLU A 241 -4.30 24.11 13.63
C GLU A 241 -5.67 24.60 13.16
N TRP A 242 -5.98 25.88 13.39
CA TRP A 242 -7.21 26.49 12.88
C TRP A 242 -7.27 26.43 11.37
N GLN A 243 -6.19 26.86 10.70
CA GLN A 243 -6.07 26.78 9.26
C GLN A 243 -6.24 25.35 8.74
N ALA A 244 -5.62 24.36 9.39
CA ALA A 244 -5.76 22.96 9.00
C ALA A 244 -7.20 22.47 9.13
N LYS A 245 -7.91 22.81 10.21
CA LYS A 245 -9.33 22.46 10.39
C LYS A 245 -10.21 23.13 9.33
N LEU A 246 -10.01 24.42 9.06
CA LEU A 246 -10.79 25.18 8.07
C LEU A 246 -10.52 24.77 6.62
N LEU A 247 -9.30 24.32 6.31
CA LEU A 247 -8.97 23.79 4.98
C LEU A 247 -9.39 22.33 4.78
N THR A 248 -9.72 21.62 5.86
CA THR A 248 -10.16 20.22 5.78
C THR A 248 -11.65 20.17 5.45
N ARG A 249 -12.00 19.47 4.36
CA ARG A 249 -13.42 19.22 4.05
C ARG A 249 -14.04 18.34 5.15
N PRO A 250 -15.19 18.71 5.73
CA PRO A 250 -15.85 17.88 6.73
C PRO A 250 -16.23 16.53 6.15
N ALA A 251 -16.20 15.49 6.99
CA ALA A 251 -16.52 14.13 6.58
C ALA A 251 -17.97 13.82 6.91
N PHE A 252 -18.91 14.28 6.09
CA PHE A 252 -20.36 14.15 6.32
C PHE A 252 -20.92 12.72 6.22
N LEU A 253 -20.11 11.75 5.80
CA LEU A 253 -20.53 10.36 5.62
C LEU A 253 -20.14 9.51 6.83
N PRO A 254 -21.00 8.59 7.28
CA PRO A 254 -20.71 7.74 8.42
C PRO A 254 -19.55 6.78 8.12
N TYR A 255 -18.92 6.25 9.17
CA TYR A 255 -17.94 5.17 9.01
C TYR A 255 -18.58 3.94 8.35
N PRO A 256 -17.85 3.23 7.47
CA PRO A 256 -18.37 2.04 6.83
C PRO A 256 -18.45 0.85 7.80
N ILE A 257 -19.30 -0.12 7.47
CA ILE A 257 -19.45 -1.37 8.23
C ILE A 257 -18.61 -2.48 7.58
N LEU A 258 -17.74 -3.08 8.38
CA LEU A 258 -16.79 -4.11 7.97
C LEU A 258 -17.36 -5.53 8.16
N TYR A 259 -17.40 -6.28 7.07
CA TYR A 259 -17.77 -7.69 7.00
C TYR A 259 -16.55 -8.55 6.66
N GLY A 260 -15.74 -8.87 7.67
CA GLY A 260 -14.47 -9.59 7.54
C GLY A 260 -14.56 -11.08 7.19
N SER A 261 -15.74 -11.71 7.21
CA SER A 261 -15.92 -13.11 6.82
C SER A 261 -16.71 -13.24 5.53
N SER A 262 -16.36 -14.24 4.72
CA SER A 262 -17.08 -14.67 3.53
C SER A 262 -18.55 -15.03 3.82
N THR A 263 -18.86 -15.44 5.05
CA THR A 263 -20.20 -15.84 5.48
C THR A 263 -21.05 -14.72 6.07
N ASP A 264 -20.49 -13.52 6.20
CA ASP A 264 -21.22 -12.39 6.79
C ASP A 264 -22.25 -11.78 5.83
N ILE A 265 -22.10 -12.03 4.53
CA ILE A 265 -22.98 -11.56 3.47
C ILE A 265 -23.69 -12.76 2.88
N ARG A 266 -25.03 -12.68 2.86
CA ARG A 266 -25.91 -13.71 2.33
C ARG A 266 -26.40 -13.28 0.95
N TRP A 267 -26.34 -14.20 -0.01
CA TRP A 267 -26.64 -13.93 -1.41
C TRP A 267 -27.91 -14.67 -1.83
N GLY A 268 -28.74 -14.02 -2.63
CA GLY A 268 -29.99 -14.59 -3.15
C GLY A 268 -30.38 -13.98 -4.50
N LYS A 269 -31.51 -14.44 -5.03
CA LYS A 269 -32.16 -13.85 -6.20
C LYS A 269 -33.54 -13.31 -5.83
N THR A 270 -33.93 -12.21 -6.44
CA THR A 270 -35.31 -11.72 -6.43
C THR A 270 -36.17 -12.54 -7.39
N ALA A 271 -37.50 -12.42 -7.31
CA ALA A 271 -38.47 -13.00 -8.24
C ALA A 271 -38.15 -12.62 -9.69
N ASN A 272 -37.67 -11.39 -9.91
CA ASN A 272 -37.24 -10.88 -11.22
C ASN A 272 -35.82 -11.35 -11.62
N GLY A 273 -35.24 -12.32 -10.91
CA GLY A 273 -33.92 -12.89 -11.20
C GLY A 273 -32.72 -11.99 -10.87
N ARG A 274 -32.92 -10.84 -10.21
CA ARG A 274 -31.82 -9.93 -9.83
C ARG A 274 -31.09 -10.44 -8.60
N ILE A 275 -29.78 -10.23 -8.53
CA ILE A 275 -28.99 -10.59 -7.36
C ILE A 275 -29.36 -9.64 -6.21
N ALA A 276 -29.70 -10.21 -5.07
CA ALA A 276 -29.97 -9.49 -3.84
C ALA A 276 -29.08 -10.01 -2.71
N VAL A 277 -28.77 -9.12 -1.77
CA VAL A 277 -27.89 -9.42 -0.64
C VAL A 277 -28.52 -9.03 0.68
N SER A 278 -28.14 -9.76 1.72
CA SER A 278 -28.46 -9.46 3.11
C SER A 278 -27.18 -9.51 3.93
N PHE A 279 -27.12 -8.68 4.97
CA PHE A 279 -26.00 -8.62 5.88
C PHE A 279 -26.36 -9.23 7.23
N ASN A 280 -25.41 -9.97 7.80
CA ASN A 280 -25.58 -10.50 9.15
C ASN A 280 -25.82 -9.36 10.16
N GLY A 281 -26.80 -9.54 11.03
CA GLY A 281 -27.25 -8.54 12.02
C GLY A 281 -28.28 -7.52 11.50
N ILE A 282 -28.14 -7.04 10.25
CA ILE A 282 -29.00 -5.97 9.72
C ILE A 282 -30.45 -6.41 9.55
N ASP A 283 -30.70 -7.60 9.00
CA ASP A 283 -32.08 -8.07 8.76
C ASP A 283 -32.91 -8.13 10.04
N LYS A 284 -32.31 -8.63 11.14
CA LYS A 284 -33.01 -8.76 12.43
C LYS A 284 -33.36 -7.38 12.98
N TYR A 285 -32.43 -6.44 12.88
CA TYR A 285 -32.64 -5.05 13.27
C TYR A 285 -33.73 -4.39 12.45
N LEU A 286 -33.66 -4.46 11.11
CA LEU A 286 -34.66 -3.85 10.23
C LEU A 286 -36.07 -4.40 10.46
N LYS A 287 -36.22 -5.70 10.75
CA LYS A 287 -37.51 -6.33 11.07
C LYS A 287 -38.05 -5.90 12.44
N ALA A 288 -37.19 -5.46 13.35
CA ALA A 288 -37.58 -4.98 14.68
C ALA A 288 -37.87 -3.46 14.67
N ALA A 289 -37.14 -2.71 13.85
CA ALA A 289 -37.22 -1.26 13.80
C ALA A 289 -38.51 -0.73 13.16
N ASP A 290 -39.14 -1.48 12.24
CA ASP A 290 -40.28 -0.99 11.47
C ASP A 290 -41.25 -2.11 11.08
N LEU A 291 -42.54 -1.93 11.40
CA LEU A 291 -43.60 -2.87 11.09
C LEU A 291 -43.84 -3.02 9.59
N ASP A 292 -43.66 -1.95 8.81
CA ASP A 292 -43.84 -1.97 7.36
C ASP A 292 -42.70 -2.74 6.70
N ILE A 293 -41.47 -2.59 7.20
CA ILE A 293 -40.34 -3.40 6.74
C ILE A 293 -40.55 -4.87 7.10
N LYS A 294 -41.04 -5.16 8.32
CA LYS A 294 -41.39 -6.52 8.74
C LYS A 294 -42.46 -7.13 7.83
N GLY A 295 -43.50 -6.37 7.50
CA GLY A 295 -44.53 -6.75 6.52
C GLY A 295 -43.94 -7.02 5.14
N TRP A 296 -43.04 -6.15 4.67
CA TRP A 296 -42.35 -6.30 3.39
C TRP A 296 -41.57 -7.61 3.30
N PHE A 297 -40.79 -7.95 4.34
CA PHE A 297 -40.06 -9.22 4.41
C PHE A 297 -40.99 -10.44 4.37
N LYS A 298 -42.16 -10.36 5.02
CA LYS A 298 -43.16 -11.44 5.04
C LYS A 298 -43.80 -11.64 3.67
N ALA A 299 -44.10 -10.54 2.97
CA ALA A 299 -44.73 -10.55 1.65
C ALA A 299 -43.78 -11.01 0.54
N HIS A 300 -42.56 -10.46 0.49
CA HIS A 300 -41.65 -10.67 -0.65
C HIS A 300 -40.75 -11.89 -0.49
N LYS A 301 -40.47 -12.35 0.75
CA LYS A 301 -39.54 -13.45 1.03
C LYS A 301 -38.16 -13.30 0.35
N GLU A 302 -37.74 -12.07 0.11
CA GLU A 302 -36.49 -11.70 -0.57
C GLU A 302 -35.55 -10.91 0.36
N TYR A 303 -34.29 -10.76 -0.04
CA TYR A 303 -33.34 -9.89 0.64
C TYR A 303 -33.55 -8.41 0.26
N PRO A 304 -33.34 -7.47 1.20
CA PRO A 304 -33.76 -6.07 1.03
C PRO A 304 -32.84 -5.25 0.11
N PHE A 305 -31.59 -5.66 -0.09
CA PHE A 305 -30.62 -4.91 -0.88
C PHE A 305 -30.45 -5.55 -2.26
N ARG A 306 -30.89 -4.87 -3.31
CA ARG A 306 -30.72 -5.29 -4.70
C ARG A 306 -29.42 -4.74 -5.27
N LEU A 307 -28.68 -5.59 -5.96
CA LEU A 307 -27.37 -5.26 -6.50
C LEU A 307 -27.49 -4.61 -7.88
N TYR A 308 -26.79 -3.49 -8.07
CA TYR A 308 -26.61 -2.80 -9.35
C TYR A 308 -25.11 -2.65 -9.63
N CYS A 309 -24.65 -3.28 -10.69
CA CYS A 309 -23.26 -3.27 -11.10
C CYS A 309 -23.15 -3.20 -12.63
N ASP A 310 -21.96 -2.84 -13.10
CA ASP A 310 -21.65 -2.87 -14.52
C ASP A 310 -21.62 -4.31 -15.05
N GLN A 311 -21.91 -4.48 -16.34
CA GLN A 311 -21.90 -5.78 -17.00
C GLN A 311 -20.57 -6.53 -16.84
N ARG A 312 -19.44 -5.80 -16.76
CA ARG A 312 -18.10 -6.38 -16.54
C ARG A 312 -17.91 -6.95 -15.14
N GLN A 313 -18.65 -6.47 -14.15
CA GLN A 313 -18.54 -6.92 -12.76
C GLN A 313 -19.54 -8.04 -12.43
N LEU A 314 -20.64 -8.13 -13.18
CA LEU A 314 -21.70 -9.11 -12.97
C LEU A 314 -21.20 -10.57 -12.86
N PRO A 315 -20.21 -11.05 -13.65
CA PRO A 315 -19.70 -12.41 -13.49
C PRO A 315 -19.14 -12.71 -12.10
N PHE A 316 -18.49 -11.74 -11.45
CA PHE A 316 -17.96 -11.93 -10.10
C PHE A 316 -19.08 -12.08 -9.07
N PHE A 317 -20.12 -11.24 -9.15
CA PHE A 317 -21.27 -11.34 -8.23
C PHE A 317 -22.10 -12.60 -8.45
N ARG A 318 -22.22 -13.07 -9.70
CA ARG A 318 -22.81 -14.39 -9.99
C ARG A 318 -22.02 -15.51 -9.32
N ARG A 319 -20.69 -15.44 -9.39
CA ARG A 319 -19.82 -16.42 -8.72
C ARG A 319 -19.99 -16.41 -7.21
N PHE A 320 -20.11 -15.24 -6.58
CA PHE A 320 -20.36 -15.15 -5.13
C PHE A 320 -21.71 -15.78 -4.74
N LEU A 321 -22.74 -15.58 -5.57
CA LEU A 321 -24.04 -16.19 -5.38
C LEU A 321 -23.97 -17.73 -5.53
N GLU A 322 -23.33 -18.23 -6.58
CA GLU A 322 -23.14 -19.67 -6.82
C GLU A 322 -22.40 -20.34 -5.65
N ASP A 323 -21.30 -19.74 -5.21
CA ASP A 323 -20.52 -20.20 -4.06
C ASP A 323 -21.35 -20.23 -2.77
N TRP A 324 -22.13 -19.18 -2.54
CA TRP A 324 -23.01 -19.09 -1.38
C TRP A 324 -24.11 -20.16 -1.39
N GLN A 325 -24.71 -20.41 -2.56
CA GLN A 325 -25.73 -21.46 -2.72
C GLN A 325 -25.14 -22.86 -2.51
N ALA A 326 -23.96 -23.13 -3.07
CA ALA A 326 -23.25 -24.39 -2.87
C ALA A 326 -22.88 -24.60 -1.39
N TYR A 327 -22.43 -23.54 -0.71
CA TYR A 327 -22.13 -23.57 0.72
C TYR A 327 -23.38 -23.78 1.58
N GLN A 328 -24.50 -23.12 1.27
CA GLN A 328 -25.77 -23.30 1.97
C GLN A 328 -26.28 -24.74 1.86
N ALA A 329 -26.20 -25.35 0.68
CA ALA A 329 -26.62 -26.73 0.45
C ALA A 329 -25.74 -27.76 1.19
N ASN A 330 -24.46 -27.43 1.45
CA ASN A 330 -23.46 -28.37 1.96
C ASN A 330 -22.75 -27.83 3.21
N LYS A 331 -23.47 -27.12 4.08
CA LYS A 331 -22.87 -26.32 5.17
C LYS A 331 -21.90 -27.09 6.07
N ASP A 332 -22.15 -28.38 6.28
CA ASP A 332 -21.35 -29.24 7.15
C ASP A 332 -20.09 -29.80 6.48
N THR A 333 -20.11 -29.91 5.16
CA THR A 333 -19.04 -30.53 4.36
C THR A 333 -18.23 -29.50 3.57
N TYR A 334 -18.76 -28.29 3.37
CA TYR A 334 -18.16 -27.27 2.52
C TYR A 334 -17.34 -26.24 3.32
N PRO A 335 -16.06 -26.00 2.96
CA PRO A 335 -15.21 -25.09 3.70
C PRO A 335 -15.52 -23.62 3.34
N ALA A 336 -16.06 -22.85 4.29
CA ALA A 336 -16.30 -21.41 4.12
C ALA A 336 -15.02 -20.62 3.73
N GLY A 337 -13.85 -21.14 4.06
CA GLY A 337 -12.57 -20.58 3.70
C GLY A 337 -12.15 -20.75 2.23
N LEU A 338 -12.91 -21.49 1.40
CA LEU A 338 -12.70 -21.63 -0.05
C LEU A 338 -13.78 -20.89 -0.87
N LEU A 339 -14.63 -20.08 -0.23
CA LEU A 339 -15.53 -19.16 -0.93
C LEU A 339 -14.71 -18.04 -1.57
N THR A 340 -15.07 -17.64 -2.80
CA THR A 340 -14.31 -16.61 -3.54
C THR A 340 -14.33 -15.28 -2.79
N LEU A 341 -15.50 -14.88 -2.28
CA LEU A 341 -15.65 -13.69 -1.46
C LEU A 341 -14.83 -13.85 -0.18
N SER A 342 -13.93 -12.91 0.09
CA SER A 342 -13.13 -12.90 1.32
C SER A 342 -13.74 -11.99 2.37
N SER A 343 -14.10 -10.76 1.98
CA SER A 343 -14.70 -9.78 2.87
C SER A 343 -15.57 -8.79 2.09
N GLY A 344 -16.43 -8.07 2.81
CA GLY A 344 -17.21 -6.97 2.27
C GLY A 344 -17.21 -5.74 3.17
N ILE A 345 -17.48 -4.59 2.57
CA ILE A 345 -17.59 -3.31 3.26
C ILE A 345 -18.85 -2.62 2.75
N LEU A 346 -19.74 -2.29 3.67
CA LEU A 346 -20.94 -1.50 3.38
C LEU A 346 -20.63 -0.03 3.66
N VAL A 347 -20.75 0.81 2.64
CA VAL A 347 -20.33 2.21 2.71
C VAL A 347 -21.32 3.12 2.00
N TRP A 348 -21.55 4.31 2.57
CA TRP A 348 -22.26 5.39 1.89
C TRP A 348 -21.28 6.18 1.02
N LYS A 349 -21.72 6.51 -0.19
CA LYS A 349 -20.99 7.38 -1.12
C LYS A 349 -21.78 8.65 -1.36
N GLU A 350 -21.05 9.75 -1.43
CA GLU A 350 -21.61 11.06 -1.71
C GLU A 350 -22.32 11.05 -3.07
N GLY A 351 -23.54 11.58 -3.09
CA GLY A 351 -24.30 11.79 -4.32
C GLY A 351 -24.45 13.28 -4.62
N GLU A 352 -24.85 13.57 -5.85
CA GLU A 352 -25.14 14.94 -6.28
C GLU A 352 -26.64 15.21 -6.15
N GLY A 353 -27.02 16.27 -5.44
CA GLY A 353 -28.42 16.67 -5.32
C GLY A 353 -28.77 17.36 -4.01
N LYS A 354 -30.04 17.77 -3.90
CA LYS A 354 -30.65 18.31 -2.68
C LYS A 354 -31.73 17.34 -2.20
N GLY A 355 -31.89 17.19 -0.89
CA GLY A 355 -32.90 16.32 -0.27
C GLY A 355 -32.36 15.59 0.96
N ASP A 356 -33.11 14.60 1.44
CA ASP A 356 -32.69 13.84 2.62
C ASP A 356 -31.37 13.09 2.39
N PRO A 357 -30.48 13.02 3.40
CA PRO A 357 -29.15 12.45 3.23
C PRO A 357 -29.15 10.99 2.72
N TRP A 358 -30.11 10.16 3.12
CA TRP A 358 -30.23 8.76 2.65
C TRP A 358 -30.79 8.62 1.23
N ASN A 359 -31.35 9.70 0.68
CA ASN A 359 -31.85 9.80 -0.69
C ASN A 359 -30.81 10.40 -1.65
N VAL A 360 -30.07 11.42 -1.18
CA VAL A 360 -28.98 12.04 -1.93
C VAL A 360 -27.78 11.10 -2.02
N ASN A 361 -27.34 10.55 -0.88
CA ASN A 361 -26.22 9.62 -0.84
C ASN A 361 -26.64 8.23 -1.28
N HIS A 362 -25.70 7.47 -1.85
CA HIS A 362 -25.99 6.12 -2.33
C HIS A 362 -25.20 5.07 -1.56
N LEU A 363 -25.88 3.95 -1.29
CA LEU A 363 -25.29 2.80 -0.62
C LEU A 363 -24.44 2.00 -1.62
N SER A 364 -23.21 1.68 -1.23
CA SER A 364 -22.24 0.95 -2.03
C SER A 364 -21.70 -0.24 -1.24
N LEU A 365 -21.59 -1.38 -1.91
CA LEU A 365 -20.98 -2.59 -1.36
C LEU A 365 -19.64 -2.81 -2.05
N HIS A 366 -18.56 -2.79 -1.27
CA HIS A 366 -17.23 -3.15 -1.73
C HIS A 366 -16.97 -4.60 -1.32
N CYS A 367 -16.66 -5.47 -2.28
CA CYS A 367 -16.37 -6.88 -2.06
C CYS A 367 -14.92 -7.14 -2.42
N THR A 368 -14.15 -7.67 -1.46
CA THR A 368 -12.79 -8.14 -1.68
C THR A 368 -12.80 -9.65 -1.85
N PHE A 369 -12.12 -10.15 -2.88
CA PHE A 369 -12.10 -11.57 -3.22
C PHE A 369 -10.71 -12.04 -3.67
N ASP A 370 -10.39 -13.31 -3.41
CA ASP A 370 -9.14 -13.94 -3.86
C ASP A 370 -9.31 -14.48 -5.28
N THR A 371 -8.56 -13.91 -6.21
CA THR A 371 -8.58 -14.32 -7.63
C THR A 371 -8.19 -15.79 -7.84
N ARG A 372 -7.37 -16.37 -6.95
CA ARG A 372 -7.01 -17.80 -7.01
C ARG A 372 -8.23 -18.70 -6.81
N LEU A 373 -9.23 -18.25 -6.06
CA LEU A 373 -10.47 -18.98 -5.81
C LEU A 373 -11.49 -18.85 -6.96
N MET A 374 -11.10 -18.27 -8.09
CA MET A 374 -11.94 -18.23 -9.29
C MET A 374 -11.76 -19.47 -10.18
N THR A 375 -10.63 -20.18 -10.06
CA THR A 375 -10.27 -21.33 -10.91
C THR A 375 -10.10 -22.60 -10.09
N ALA A 376 -10.20 -23.76 -10.74
CA ALA A 376 -10.05 -25.06 -10.07
C ALA A 376 -8.62 -25.24 -9.52
N GLU A 377 -7.63 -24.91 -10.34
CA GLU A 377 -6.21 -25.05 -10.05
C GLU A 377 -5.76 -24.09 -8.95
N GLY A 378 -6.22 -22.83 -8.99
CA GLY A 378 -5.92 -21.86 -7.93
C GLY A 378 -6.61 -22.22 -6.61
N THR A 379 -7.81 -22.81 -6.66
CA THR A 379 -8.49 -23.33 -5.47
C THR A 379 -7.71 -24.49 -4.86
N LEU A 380 -7.19 -25.41 -5.68
CA LEU A 380 -6.34 -26.52 -5.22
C LEU A 380 -5.09 -25.99 -4.50
N GLN A 381 -4.43 -24.96 -5.04
CA GLN A 381 -3.29 -24.33 -4.39
C GLN A 381 -3.67 -23.75 -3.00
N VAL A 382 -4.77 -23.01 -2.90
CA VAL A 382 -5.24 -22.45 -1.62
C VAL A 382 -5.64 -23.55 -0.63
N GLN A 383 -6.23 -24.64 -1.13
CA GLN A 383 -6.56 -25.82 -0.32
C GLN A 383 -5.29 -26.45 0.26
N GLN A 384 -4.25 -26.68 -0.55
CA GLN A 384 -2.97 -27.23 -0.10
C GLN A 384 -2.29 -26.32 0.95
N GLU A 385 -2.28 -24.99 0.72
CA GLU A 385 -1.76 -24.03 1.70
C GLU A 385 -2.50 -24.11 3.03
N LYS A 386 -3.83 -24.22 3.00
CA LYS A 386 -4.66 -24.36 4.20
C LYS A 386 -4.45 -25.71 4.88
N LEU A 387 -4.38 -26.80 4.13
CA LEU A 387 -4.07 -28.14 4.66
C LEU A 387 -2.71 -28.12 5.37
N ALA A 388 -1.66 -27.60 4.73
CA ALA A 388 -0.34 -27.50 5.35
C ALA A 388 -0.36 -26.67 6.64
N LYS A 389 -1.05 -25.51 6.64
CA LYS A 389 -1.21 -24.67 7.83
C LYS A 389 -1.97 -25.37 8.95
N THR A 390 -3.08 -26.05 8.64
CA THR A 390 -3.91 -26.77 9.61
C THR A 390 -3.15 -27.98 10.18
N THR A 391 -2.49 -28.77 9.33
CA THR A 391 -1.66 -29.91 9.75
C THR A 391 -0.51 -29.45 10.64
N LYS A 392 0.22 -28.38 10.27
CA LYS A 392 1.27 -27.79 11.10
C LYS A 392 0.75 -27.32 12.47
N SER A 393 -0.46 -26.75 12.51
CA SER A 393 -1.08 -26.29 13.75
C SER A 393 -1.52 -27.45 14.66
N LEU A 394 -1.86 -28.60 14.07
CA LEU A 394 -2.19 -29.83 14.79
C LEU A 394 -0.91 -30.49 15.34
N THR A 395 0.14 -30.65 14.52
CA THR A 395 1.39 -31.31 14.93
C THR A 395 2.15 -30.56 16.01
N LEU A 396 2.21 -29.21 15.94
CA LEU A 396 2.87 -28.39 16.96
C LEU A 396 2.26 -28.56 18.37
N LYS A 397 0.99 -28.97 18.47
CA LYS A 397 0.25 -29.06 19.73
C LYS A 397 0.05 -30.48 20.24
N THR A 398 0.34 -31.51 19.44
CA THR A 398 0.37 -32.89 19.90
C THR A 398 1.58 -33.16 20.81
N LEU A 399 2.58 -32.28 20.79
CA LEU A 399 3.82 -32.35 21.60
C LEU A 399 3.68 -31.73 23.01
N GLU A 400 2.57 -31.04 23.32
CA GLU A 400 2.31 -30.47 24.65
C GLU A 400 1.39 -31.41 25.45
N HIS A 401 1.86 -31.92 26.60
CA HIS A 401 1.06 -32.76 27.50
C HIS A 401 -0.18 -32.01 28.05
N GLU A 402 -1.28 -32.77 28.22
CA GLU A 402 -2.62 -32.39 28.67
C GLU A 402 -3.22 -31.08 28.12
N LEU A 403 -4.01 -31.22 27.04
CA LEU A 403 -4.73 -30.12 26.41
C LEU A 403 -5.85 -29.57 27.31
N THR A 404 -5.84 -28.25 27.54
CA THR A 404 -6.97 -27.49 28.15
C THR A 404 -8.25 -27.58 27.30
N ASP A 405 -9.42 -27.31 27.89
CA ASP A 405 -10.71 -27.39 27.18
C ASP A 405 -10.80 -26.43 25.97
N HIS A 406 -10.16 -25.26 26.05
CA HIS A 406 -10.04 -24.35 24.91
C HIS A 406 -9.18 -24.94 23.79
N GLN A 407 -8.09 -25.62 24.13
CA GLN A 407 -7.22 -26.31 23.18
C GLN A 407 -7.91 -27.54 22.57
N LYS A 408 -8.69 -28.31 23.34
CA LYS A 408 -9.53 -29.42 22.83
C LYS A 408 -10.56 -28.92 21.81
N LYS A 409 -11.30 -27.85 22.14
CA LYS A 409 -12.26 -27.21 21.21
C LYS A 409 -11.57 -26.67 19.95
N PHE A 410 -10.36 -26.15 20.06
CA PHE A 410 -9.57 -25.69 18.91
C PHE A 410 -9.11 -26.87 18.04
N HIS A 411 -8.64 -27.95 18.64
CA HIS A 411 -8.23 -29.18 17.95
C HIS A 411 -9.40 -29.80 17.18
N GLN A 412 -10.58 -29.92 17.81
CA GLN A 412 -11.81 -30.38 17.15
C GLN A 412 -12.21 -29.49 15.96
N ARG A 413 -12.09 -28.16 16.08
CA ARG A 413 -12.31 -27.22 14.97
C ARG A 413 -11.32 -27.41 13.82
N ASN A 414 -10.04 -27.64 14.11
CA ASN A 414 -9.04 -27.88 13.08
C ASN A 414 -9.24 -29.24 12.39
N ALA A 415 -9.58 -30.29 13.13
CA ALA A 415 -9.89 -31.62 12.58
C ALA A 415 -11.11 -31.57 11.66
N SER A 416 -12.20 -30.94 12.11
CA SER A 416 -13.39 -30.71 11.26
C SER A 416 -13.10 -29.86 10.02
N THR A 417 -12.22 -28.85 10.14
CA THR A 417 -11.77 -28.06 8.98
C THR A 417 -11.01 -28.91 7.98
N LEU A 418 -10.14 -29.82 8.44
CA LEU A 418 -9.39 -30.73 7.58
C LEU A 418 -10.33 -31.66 6.81
N ASN A 419 -11.34 -32.23 7.49
CA ASN A 419 -12.37 -33.04 6.83
C ASN A 419 -13.14 -32.25 5.76
N ARG A 420 -13.52 -31.00 6.05
CA ARG A 420 -14.23 -30.14 5.07
C ARG A 420 -13.37 -29.76 3.87
N LEU A 421 -12.06 -29.62 4.05
CA LEU A 421 -11.16 -29.28 2.94
C LEU A 421 -11.11 -30.36 1.86
N THR A 422 -11.62 -31.57 2.09
CA THR A 422 -11.74 -32.62 1.04
C THR A 422 -12.75 -32.26 -0.06
N ASN A 423 -13.76 -31.45 0.25
CA ASN A 423 -14.81 -31.09 -0.70
C ASN A 423 -14.49 -29.76 -1.37
N LEU A 424 -14.11 -29.82 -2.64
CA LEU A 424 -13.75 -28.64 -3.41
C LEU A 424 -14.97 -28.00 -4.10
N PRO A 425 -15.03 -26.66 -4.16
CA PRO A 425 -16.00 -25.96 -4.97
C PRO A 425 -15.82 -26.34 -6.44
N SER A 426 -16.91 -26.52 -7.19
CA SER A 426 -16.83 -26.65 -8.66
C SER A 426 -16.42 -25.31 -9.27
N ARG A 427 -15.33 -25.30 -10.03
CA ARG A 427 -14.72 -24.11 -10.62
C ARG A 427 -14.41 -24.35 -12.09
N PRO A 428 -14.41 -23.30 -12.93
CA PRO A 428 -13.85 -23.41 -14.27
C PRO A 428 -12.36 -23.78 -14.16
N SER A 429 -11.94 -24.73 -14.99
CA SER A 429 -10.51 -25.03 -15.16
C SER A 429 -9.87 -23.90 -15.97
N GLN A 430 -8.75 -23.42 -15.46
CA GLN A 430 -7.88 -22.51 -16.18
C GLN A 430 -6.46 -22.86 -15.78
N GLN A 431 -5.72 -23.47 -16.72
CA GLN A 431 -4.36 -23.87 -16.45
C GLN A 431 -3.52 -22.66 -16.03
N PRO A 432 -2.74 -22.79 -14.94
CA PRO A 432 -1.84 -21.73 -14.52
C PRO A 432 -0.85 -21.46 -15.64
N TYR A 433 -0.44 -20.22 -15.78
CA TYR A 433 0.56 -19.85 -16.76
C TYR A 433 1.86 -20.63 -16.51
N GLN A 434 2.32 -21.35 -17.53
CA GLN A 434 3.59 -22.04 -17.53
C GLN A 434 4.52 -21.35 -18.55
N GLY A 435 5.40 -20.50 -18.04
CA GLY A 435 6.44 -19.86 -18.83
C GLY A 435 7.70 -20.72 -18.91
N ASN A 436 8.47 -20.57 -19.99
CA ASN A 436 9.81 -21.09 -20.12
C ASN A 436 10.76 -20.28 -19.22
N PRO A 437 11.40 -20.88 -18.21
CA PRO A 437 12.28 -20.16 -17.27
C PRO A 437 13.49 -19.52 -17.95
N GLU A 438 13.86 -19.98 -19.15
CA GLU A 438 14.96 -19.42 -19.95
C GLU A 438 14.54 -18.15 -20.72
N ILE A 439 13.24 -17.91 -20.95
CA ILE A 439 12.78 -16.73 -21.69
C ILE A 439 12.33 -15.65 -20.70
N LEU A 440 12.88 -14.45 -20.83
CA LEU A 440 12.64 -13.33 -19.93
C LEU A 440 12.17 -12.11 -20.70
N VAL A 441 11.28 -11.32 -20.09
CA VAL A 441 10.95 -9.98 -20.60
C VAL A 441 11.67 -8.94 -19.76
N GLY A 442 12.73 -8.35 -20.30
CA GLY A 442 13.41 -7.21 -19.70
C GLY A 442 12.70 -5.90 -19.97
N LEU A 443 12.55 -5.06 -18.96
CA LEU A 443 11.99 -3.72 -19.09
C LEU A 443 13.04 -2.66 -18.77
N SER A 444 13.13 -1.61 -19.57
CA SER A 444 13.95 -0.44 -19.26
C SER A 444 13.12 0.82 -19.22
N ILE A 445 13.54 1.73 -18.36
CA ILE A 445 13.00 3.07 -18.22
C ILE A 445 14.01 4.06 -18.79
N GLY A 446 13.56 4.96 -19.68
CA GLY A 446 14.43 5.91 -20.35
C GLY A 446 13.88 7.33 -20.38
N LEU A 447 14.71 8.27 -20.85
CA LEU A 447 14.35 9.70 -20.93
C LEU A 447 13.39 10.04 -22.08
N ALA A 448 13.42 9.30 -23.19
CA ALA A 448 12.56 9.55 -24.35
C ALA A 448 11.19 8.88 -24.21
N ASP A 449 11.20 7.61 -23.80
CA ASP A 449 10.04 6.74 -23.74
C ASP A 449 9.83 6.20 -22.32
N PRO A 450 8.56 6.08 -21.86
CA PRO A 450 8.27 5.67 -20.50
C PRO A 450 8.73 4.25 -20.19
N ILE A 451 8.67 3.35 -21.18
CA ILE A 451 9.13 1.98 -21.01
C ILE A 451 9.52 1.35 -22.36
N THR A 452 10.60 0.59 -22.38
CA THR A 452 10.99 -0.27 -23.52
C THR A 452 11.11 -1.70 -23.02
N ALA A 453 10.59 -2.65 -23.80
CA ALA A 453 10.67 -4.07 -23.47
C ALA A 453 11.63 -4.80 -24.43
N ALA A 454 12.32 -5.81 -23.91
CA ALA A 454 13.12 -6.75 -24.68
C ALA A 454 12.76 -8.16 -24.24
N VAL A 455 12.53 -9.08 -25.19
CA VAL A 455 12.37 -10.50 -24.89
C VAL A 455 13.70 -11.18 -25.18
N VAL A 456 14.25 -11.89 -24.19
CA VAL A 456 15.61 -12.43 -24.24
C VAL A 456 15.61 -13.88 -23.77
N ASN A 457 16.38 -14.73 -24.45
CA ASN A 457 16.77 -16.01 -23.92
C ASN A 457 17.93 -15.81 -22.94
N GLY A 458 17.69 -15.98 -21.64
CA GLY A 458 18.68 -15.78 -20.58
C GLY A 458 19.89 -16.73 -20.67
N ARG A 459 19.73 -17.93 -21.26
CA ARG A 459 20.82 -18.90 -21.42
C ARG A 459 21.78 -18.50 -22.54
N THR A 460 21.26 -18.09 -23.70
CA THR A 460 22.07 -17.74 -24.87
C THR A 460 22.42 -16.25 -24.94
N GLY A 461 21.70 -15.41 -24.21
CA GLY A 461 21.76 -13.95 -24.32
C GLY A 461 21.11 -13.40 -25.61
N GLU A 462 20.49 -14.26 -26.41
CA GLU A 462 19.87 -13.91 -27.68
C GLU A 462 18.58 -13.12 -27.46
N VAL A 463 18.40 -12.04 -28.22
CA VAL A 463 17.21 -11.20 -28.17
C VAL A 463 16.21 -11.67 -29.20
N LEU A 464 15.04 -12.08 -28.75
CA LEU A 464 13.94 -12.53 -29.59
C LEU A 464 13.18 -11.34 -30.20
N THR A 465 12.98 -10.27 -29.43
CA THR A 465 12.35 -9.04 -29.95
C THR A 465 12.60 -7.83 -29.05
N TYR A 466 12.49 -6.64 -29.64
CA TYR A 466 12.46 -5.36 -28.94
C TYR A 466 11.13 -4.65 -29.19
N CYS A 467 10.52 -4.15 -28.12
CA CYS A 467 9.26 -3.43 -28.20
C CYS A 467 9.37 -2.05 -27.56
N THR A 468 9.22 -1.00 -28.38
CA THR A 468 9.04 0.39 -27.93
C THR A 468 7.59 0.64 -27.52
N PRO A 469 7.26 1.75 -26.82
CA PRO A 469 5.86 2.08 -26.50
C PRO A 469 4.96 2.14 -27.73
N ARG A 470 5.50 2.51 -28.89
CA ARG A 470 4.76 2.54 -30.15
C ARG A 470 4.33 1.14 -30.57
N THR A 471 5.24 0.17 -30.51
CA THR A 471 4.93 -1.23 -30.82
C THR A 471 4.05 -1.89 -29.76
N LEU A 472 4.26 -1.58 -28.47
CA LEU A 472 3.45 -2.10 -27.38
C LEU A 472 2.00 -1.61 -27.43
N LEU A 473 1.79 -0.30 -27.71
CA LEU A 473 0.45 0.28 -27.71
C LEU A 473 -0.28 0.12 -29.04
N GLY A 474 0.42 -0.07 -30.15
CA GLY A 474 -0.17 -0.18 -31.49
C GLY A 474 -1.09 1.01 -31.77
N ASP A 475 -2.35 0.72 -32.10
CA ASP A 475 -3.39 1.73 -32.39
C ASP A 475 -3.62 2.69 -31.23
N HIS A 476 -3.38 2.27 -29.99
CA HIS A 476 -3.54 3.10 -28.79
C HIS A 476 -2.39 4.09 -28.57
N TYR A 477 -1.35 4.10 -29.41
CA TYR A 477 -0.22 5.00 -29.27
C TYR A 477 -0.62 6.48 -29.33
N HIS A 478 -1.70 6.82 -30.04
CA HIS A 478 -2.22 8.18 -30.10
C HIS A 478 -2.63 8.73 -28.72
N HIS A 479 -3.05 7.87 -27.77
CA HIS A 479 -3.35 8.28 -26.40
C HIS A 479 -2.09 8.75 -25.65
N LEU A 480 -0.94 8.10 -25.88
CA LEU A 480 0.33 8.52 -25.30
C LEU A 480 0.76 9.90 -25.84
N ASN A 481 0.58 10.13 -27.15
CA ASN A 481 0.85 11.44 -27.74
C ASN A 481 -0.09 12.52 -27.19
N ARG A 482 -1.39 12.23 -27.07
CA ARG A 482 -2.36 13.15 -26.45
C ARG A 482 -1.96 13.49 -25.01
N HIS A 483 -1.54 12.51 -24.23
CA HIS A 483 -1.06 12.73 -22.87
C HIS A 483 0.19 13.62 -22.82
N ARG A 484 1.18 13.39 -23.70
CA ARG A 484 2.37 14.25 -23.82
C ARG A 484 2.01 15.71 -24.15
N HIS A 485 1.00 15.93 -25.00
CA HIS A 485 0.52 17.28 -25.31
C HIS A 485 -0.17 17.93 -24.10
N GLN A 486 -1.04 17.17 -23.41
CA GLN A 486 -1.72 17.63 -22.21
C GLN A 486 -0.74 17.99 -21.09
N GLN A 487 0.33 17.23 -20.91
CA GLN A 487 1.41 17.53 -19.96
C GLN A 487 2.05 18.89 -20.19
N LYS A 488 2.37 19.19 -21.46
CA LYS A 488 2.94 20.49 -21.85
C LYS A 488 1.97 21.64 -21.59
N GLN A 489 0.70 21.47 -21.97
CA GLN A 489 -0.34 22.48 -21.73
C GLN A 489 -0.57 22.72 -20.24
N ASN A 490 -0.66 21.65 -19.45
CA ASN A 490 -0.83 21.74 -18.00
C ASN A 490 0.38 22.41 -17.34
N ALA A 491 1.62 22.09 -17.74
CA ALA A 491 2.80 22.78 -17.22
C ALA A 491 2.76 24.30 -17.49
N LEU A 492 2.37 24.71 -18.71
CA LEU A 492 2.19 26.12 -19.05
C LEU A 492 1.08 26.78 -18.21
N GLN A 493 -0.05 26.09 -18.04
CA GLN A 493 -1.17 26.59 -17.26
C GLN A 493 -0.83 26.70 -15.77
N ARG A 494 -0.12 25.73 -15.20
CA ARG A 494 0.38 25.77 -13.82
C ARG A 494 1.27 26.98 -13.57
N HIS A 495 2.20 27.25 -14.48
CA HIS A 495 3.04 28.44 -14.41
C HIS A 495 2.23 29.75 -14.49
N LYS A 496 1.21 29.83 -15.36
CA LYS A 496 0.29 30.98 -15.42
C LYS A 496 -0.52 31.12 -14.12
N ASN A 497 -1.04 30.02 -13.59
CA ASN A 497 -1.85 30.01 -12.36
C ASN A 497 -1.01 30.42 -11.15
N GLN A 498 0.24 29.95 -11.04
CA GLN A 498 1.18 30.36 -9.99
C GLN A 498 1.45 31.86 -10.03
N LYS A 499 1.71 32.42 -11.21
CA LYS A 499 1.88 33.88 -11.38
C LYS A 499 0.64 34.69 -11.00
N ARG A 500 -0.55 34.09 -11.10
CA ARG A 500 -1.85 34.71 -10.79
C ARG A 500 -2.35 34.42 -9.37
N GLY A 501 -1.60 33.68 -8.55
CA GLY A 501 -2.04 33.26 -7.21
C GLY A 501 -3.23 32.29 -7.20
N VAL A 502 -3.52 31.61 -8.32
CA VAL A 502 -4.64 30.67 -8.44
C VAL A 502 -4.28 29.33 -7.81
N THR A 503 -5.11 28.85 -6.88
CA THR A 503 -4.92 27.59 -6.15
C THR A 503 -5.18 26.35 -6.99
N TYR A 504 -6.02 26.44 -8.01
CA TYR A 504 -6.30 25.34 -8.94
C TYR A 504 -5.06 24.98 -9.78
N GLN A 505 -4.69 23.69 -9.77
CA GLN A 505 -3.64 23.14 -10.60
C GLN A 505 -4.26 22.03 -11.48
N PRO A 506 -4.19 22.13 -12.82
CA PRO A 506 -4.74 21.10 -13.69
C PRO A 506 -4.05 19.74 -13.44
N SER A 507 -4.87 18.67 -13.41
CA SER A 507 -4.44 17.29 -13.17
C SER A 507 -4.47 16.47 -14.47
N GLU A 508 -3.64 15.42 -14.50
CA GLU A 508 -3.45 14.50 -15.64
C GLU A 508 -3.91 13.07 -15.31
N SER A 509 -4.43 12.84 -14.10
CA SER A 509 -4.41 11.53 -13.44
C SER A 509 -5.14 10.41 -14.21
N GLU A 510 -6.24 10.70 -14.89
CA GLU A 510 -7.09 9.66 -15.51
C GLU A 510 -6.51 9.08 -16.82
N LEU A 511 -6.01 9.95 -17.71
CA LEU A 511 -5.44 9.51 -18.99
C LEU A 511 -4.12 8.77 -18.76
N GLY A 512 -3.26 9.29 -17.86
CA GLY A 512 -2.00 8.64 -17.50
C GLY A 512 -2.23 7.23 -16.92
N GLN A 513 -3.18 7.07 -16.00
CA GLN A 513 -3.55 5.75 -15.46
C GLN A 513 -4.07 4.80 -16.54
N THR A 514 -4.83 5.30 -17.50
CA THR A 514 -5.36 4.49 -18.60
C THR A 514 -4.23 3.98 -19.49
N ILE A 515 -3.25 4.83 -19.82
CA ILE A 515 -2.07 4.43 -20.62
C ILE A 515 -1.23 3.41 -19.85
N ASP A 516 -1.06 3.57 -18.54
CA ASP A 516 -0.33 2.59 -17.72
C ASP A 516 -0.98 1.20 -17.78
N ARG A 517 -2.31 1.14 -17.71
CA ARG A 517 -3.06 -0.11 -17.84
C ARG A 517 -2.91 -0.73 -19.24
N LEU A 518 -2.86 0.10 -20.28
CA LEU A 518 -2.65 -0.37 -21.67
C LEU A 518 -1.22 -0.91 -21.86
N LEU A 519 -0.20 -0.18 -21.38
CA LEU A 519 1.20 -0.64 -21.40
C LEU A 519 1.37 -1.93 -20.62
N ALA A 520 0.82 -2.01 -19.40
CA ALA A 520 0.86 -3.22 -18.59
C ALA A 520 0.21 -4.40 -19.33
N LYS A 521 -0.99 -4.20 -19.92
CA LYS A 521 -1.67 -5.23 -20.71
C LYS A 521 -0.81 -5.71 -21.88
N ALA A 522 -0.19 -4.79 -22.63
CA ALA A 522 0.66 -5.12 -23.77
C ALA A 522 1.91 -5.90 -23.35
N ILE A 523 2.58 -5.51 -22.26
CA ILE A 523 3.76 -6.21 -21.72
C ILE A 523 3.39 -7.63 -21.28
N ILE A 524 2.23 -7.80 -20.64
CA ILE A 524 1.74 -9.13 -20.26
C ILE A 524 1.43 -9.98 -21.49
N GLN A 525 0.78 -9.42 -22.51
CA GLN A 525 0.52 -10.12 -23.77
C GLN A 525 1.83 -10.53 -24.47
N LEU A 526 2.85 -9.66 -24.43
CA LEU A 526 4.18 -9.96 -24.93
C LEU A 526 4.78 -11.14 -24.17
N ALA A 527 4.75 -11.12 -22.84
CA ALA A 527 5.23 -12.23 -22.01
C ALA A 527 4.50 -13.54 -22.33
N GLN A 528 3.17 -13.51 -22.47
CA GLN A 528 2.38 -14.69 -22.83
C GLN A 528 2.71 -15.24 -24.22
N THR A 529 2.87 -14.36 -25.21
CA THR A 529 3.16 -14.72 -26.60
C THR A 529 4.46 -15.51 -26.70
N TYR A 530 5.50 -15.07 -25.99
CA TYR A 530 6.80 -15.74 -25.96
C TYR A 530 6.93 -16.79 -24.85
N ARG A 531 5.84 -17.06 -24.10
CA ARG A 531 5.84 -17.91 -22.91
C ARG A 531 7.01 -17.58 -21.98
N ALA A 532 7.27 -16.30 -21.71
CA ALA A 532 8.34 -15.87 -20.83
C ALA A 532 8.13 -16.39 -19.40
N GLY A 533 9.16 -16.96 -18.78
CA GLY A 533 9.13 -17.44 -17.40
C GLY A 533 8.93 -16.32 -16.39
N SER A 534 9.37 -15.10 -16.71
CA SER A 534 9.31 -13.97 -15.78
C SER A 534 9.52 -12.62 -16.49
N ILE A 535 9.16 -11.54 -15.78
CA ILE A 535 9.32 -10.15 -16.22
C ILE A 535 10.33 -9.45 -15.31
N MET A 536 11.37 -8.86 -15.89
CA MET A 536 12.43 -8.13 -15.19
C MET A 536 12.17 -6.64 -15.22
N MET A 537 12.22 -6.03 -14.04
CA MET A 537 11.93 -4.63 -13.82
C MET A 537 13.15 -3.90 -13.25
N PRO A 538 13.37 -2.63 -13.62
CA PRO A 538 14.45 -1.84 -13.06
C PRO A 538 14.09 -1.42 -11.62
N ASN A 539 15.06 -1.53 -10.71
CA ASN A 539 14.89 -1.04 -9.34
C ASN A 539 14.84 0.50 -9.32
N LEU A 540 13.88 1.04 -8.57
CA LEU A 540 13.63 2.47 -8.49
C LEU A 540 14.54 3.24 -7.53
N THR A 541 15.25 2.56 -6.61
CA THR A 541 16.04 3.22 -5.55
C THR A 541 17.07 4.22 -6.08
N HIS A 542 17.66 3.97 -7.26
CA HIS A 542 18.68 4.83 -7.87
C HIS A 542 18.25 5.43 -9.22
N LEU A 543 17.01 5.21 -9.64
CA LEU A 543 16.57 5.58 -10.99
C LEU A 543 16.61 7.10 -11.23
N ARG A 544 16.34 7.91 -10.21
CA ARG A 544 16.46 9.37 -10.30
C ARG A 544 17.91 9.82 -10.50
N GLU A 545 18.84 9.20 -9.79
CA GLU A 545 20.29 9.49 -9.89
C GLU A 545 20.83 9.06 -11.25
N LEU A 546 20.38 7.90 -11.75
CA LEU A 546 20.70 7.39 -13.08
C LEU A 546 20.23 8.35 -14.18
N LEU A 547 18.95 8.74 -14.16
CA LEU A 547 18.40 9.66 -15.15
C LEU A 547 19.06 11.06 -15.04
N ALA A 548 19.37 11.53 -13.84
CA ALA A 548 20.07 12.79 -13.64
C ALA A 548 21.49 12.76 -14.21
N SER A 549 22.22 11.66 -14.01
CA SER A 549 23.56 11.46 -14.55
C SER A 549 23.55 11.37 -16.08
N GLU A 550 22.54 10.70 -16.67
CA GLU A 550 22.38 10.65 -18.13
C GLU A 550 22.08 12.04 -18.73
N ILE A 551 21.27 12.86 -18.05
CA ILE A 551 21.00 14.24 -18.46
C ILE A 551 22.27 15.08 -18.40
N GLN A 552 23.07 14.91 -17.36
CA GLN A 552 24.33 15.65 -17.20
C GLN A 552 25.35 15.24 -18.27
N ALA A 553 25.53 13.94 -18.52
CA ALA A 553 26.41 13.45 -19.58
C ALA A 553 26.01 13.98 -20.98
N LYS A 554 24.70 14.07 -21.25
CA LYS A 554 24.20 14.70 -22.49
C LYS A 554 24.47 16.20 -22.55
N ALA A 555 24.44 16.89 -21.42
CA ALA A 555 24.77 18.31 -21.33
C ALA A 555 26.26 18.54 -21.60
N GLU A 556 27.13 17.75 -20.98
CA GLU A 556 28.58 17.78 -21.19
C GLU A 556 28.97 17.51 -22.65
N GLN A 557 28.31 16.51 -23.28
CA GLN A 557 28.56 16.17 -24.68
C GLN A 557 28.17 17.31 -25.64
N LYS A 558 27.08 18.04 -25.35
CA LYS A 558 26.62 19.13 -26.22
C LYS A 558 27.28 20.47 -25.94
N CYS A 559 27.61 20.73 -24.68
CA CYS A 559 28.16 21.98 -24.19
C CYS A 559 29.49 21.68 -23.49
N SER A 560 30.50 21.27 -24.26
CA SER A 560 31.82 20.97 -23.72
C SER A 560 32.49 22.25 -23.19
N GLY A 561 32.93 22.24 -21.93
CA GLY A 561 33.78 23.30 -21.36
C GLY A 561 33.05 24.48 -20.68
N SER A 562 31.71 24.52 -20.65
CA SER A 562 30.96 25.54 -19.92
C SER A 562 29.92 24.91 -18.99
N VAL A 563 30.15 25.02 -17.67
CA VAL A 563 29.25 24.47 -16.64
C VAL A 563 27.89 25.17 -16.65
N GLU A 564 27.86 26.50 -16.84
CA GLU A 564 26.61 27.26 -16.91
C GLU A 564 25.74 26.85 -18.12
N ALA A 565 26.37 26.65 -19.28
CA ALA A 565 25.68 26.18 -20.48
C ALA A 565 25.17 24.73 -20.31
N GLN A 566 25.95 23.87 -19.63
CA GLN A 566 25.53 22.51 -19.28
C GLN A 566 24.32 22.52 -18.34
N ASP A 567 24.34 23.35 -17.29
CA ASP A 567 23.25 23.46 -16.34
C ASP A 567 21.97 24.00 -16.97
N GLN A 568 22.09 25.00 -17.84
CA GLN A 568 20.97 25.56 -18.59
C GLN A 568 20.39 24.51 -19.56
N TYR A 569 21.24 23.81 -20.30
CA TYR A 569 20.82 22.71 -21.16
C TYR A 569 20.13 21.59 -20.37
N ALA A 570 20.70 21.15 -19.25
CA ALA A 570 20.13 20.11 -18.39
C ALA A 570 18.75 20.52 -17.85
N LYS A 571 18.59 21.80 -17.46
CA LYS A 571 17.32 22.36 -16.98
C LYS A 571 16.26 22.40 -18.09
N GLU A 572 16.63 22.81 -19.29
CA GLU A 572 15.72 22.81 -20.45
C GLU A 572 15.37 21.38 -20.87
N TYR A 573 16.35 20.49 -20.94
CA TYR A 573 16.15 19.11 -21.31
C TYR A 573 15.23 18.37 -20.31
N ARG A 574 15.37 18.60 -18.99
CA ARG A 574 14.43 18.09 -17.97
C ARG A 574 12.98 18.52 -18.19
N ARG A 575 12.74 19.69 -18.81
CA ARG A 575 11.39 20.15 -19.16
C ARG A 575 10.84 19.46 -20.40
N THR A 576 11.71 18.94 -21.28
CA THR A 576 11.32 18.22 -22.50
C THR A 576 11.07 16.74 -22.27
N ILE A 577 11.70 16.16 -21.24
CA ILE A 577 11.52 14.76 -20.83
C ILE A 577 10.12 14.55 -20.26
N HIS A 578 9.58 13.35 -20.47
CA HIS A 578 8.27 12.98 -19.96
C HIS A 578 8.25 12.91 -18.43
N GLN A 579 7.14 13.33 -17.81
CA GLN A 579 6.97 13.34 -16.36
C GLN A 579 6.12 12.15 -15.92
N TRP A 580 6.64 10.94 -16.11
CA TRP A 580 5.90 9.72 -15.82
C TRP A 580 6.00 9.31 -14.34
N SER A 581 4.90 8.76 -13.82
CA SER A 581 4.90 8.11 -12.50
C SER A 581 5.28 6.64 -12.66
N TYR A 582 6.57 6.33 -12.51
CA TYR A 582 7.05 4.96 -12.67
C TYR A 582 6.49 4.02 -11.61
N ASN A 583 6.34 4.45 -10.36
CA ASN A 583 5.70 3.64 -9.31
C ASN A 583 4.32 3.13 -9.78
N ARG A 584 3.49 4.01 -10.35
CA ARG A 584 2.14 3.69 -10.81
C ARG A 584 2.14 2.70 -11.98
N LEU A 585 3.04 2.89 -12.95
CA LEU A 585 3.19 1.97 -14.08
C LEU A 585 3.67 0.58 -13.62
N ILE A 586 4.65 0.55 -12.72
CA ILE A 586 5.22 -0.68 -12.17
C ILE A 586 4.19 -1.44 -11.34
N GLU A 587 3.41 -0.75 -10.52
CA GLU A 587 2.27 -1.34 -9.80
C GLU A 587 1.23 -1.94 -10.76
N ALA A 588 0.93 -1.26 -11.87
CA ALA A 588 -0.01 -1.76 -12.88
C ALA A 588 0.51 -3.06 -13.54
N ILE A 589 1.81 -3.13 -13.85
CA ILE A 589 2.46 -4.33 -14.38
C ILE A 589 2.43 -5.46 -13.36
N HIS A 590 2.84 -5.21 -12.11
CA HIS A 590 2.81 -6.21 -11.04
C HIS A 590 1.41 -6.77 -10.82
N CYS A 591 0.39 -5.92 -10.71
CA CYS A 591 -0.99 -6.34 -10.55
C CYS A 591 -1.44 -7.27 -11.68
N LYS A 592 -1.09 -6.95 -12.94
CA LYS A 592 -1.49 -7.74 -14.10
C LYS A 592 -0.70 -9.04 -14.24
N ALA A 593 0.60 -9.02 -14.00
CA ALA A 593 1.45 -10.21 -14.01
C ALA A 593 0.97 -11.21 -12.96
N GLN A 594 0.68 -10.74 -11.75
CA GLN A 594 0.24 -11.59 -10.65
C GLN A 594 -1.13 -12.21 -10.87
N GLN A 595 -2.06 -11.53 -11.56
CA GLN A 595 -3.36 -12.12 -11.95
C GLN A 595 -3.19 -13.39 -12.80
N LEU A 596 -2.08 -13.48 -13.54
CA LEU A 596 -1.78 -14.62 -14.40
C LEU A 596 -0.71 -15.55 -13.81
N GLY A 597 -0.15 -15.23 -12.64
CA GLY A 597 0.92 -16.01 -12.04
C GLY A 597 2.29 -15.84 -12.71
N ILE A 598 2.51 -14.75 -13.47
CA ILE A 598 3.83 -14.45 -14.04
C ILE A 598 4.69 -13.78 -12.96
N PRO A 599 5.84 -14.35 -12.57
CA PRO A 599 6.71 -13.73 -11.59
C PRO A 599 7.37 -12.46 -12.14
N VAL A 600 7.49 -11.47 -11.28
CA VAL A 600 8.11 -10.18 -11.57
C VAL A 600 9.27 -9.97 -10.62
N GLU A 601 10.45 -9.76 -11.17
CA GLU A 601 11.70 -9.59 -10.42
C GLU A 601 12.29 -8.21 -10.68
N SER A 602 13.02 -7.68 -9.71
CA SER A 602 13.67 -6.39 -9.82
C SER A 602 15.18 -6.55 -9.93
N GLY A 603 15.81 -5.82 -10.83
CA GLY A 603 17.25 -5.81 -11.04
C GLY A 603 17.80 -4.41 -11.23
N PHE A 604 19.13 -4.30 -11.26
CA PHE A 604 19.80 -3.03 -11.52
C PHE A 604 19.81 -2.73 -13.03
N GLN A 605 19.34 -1.54 -13.41
CA GLN A 605 19.40 -1.09 -14.82
C GLN A 605 20.78 -0.48 -15.10
N PRO A 606 21.55 -0.99 -16.08
CA PRO A 606 22.87 -0.46 -16.39
C PRO A 606 22.82 0.95 -17.01
N ILE A 607 23.90 1.70 -16.81
CA ILE A 607 24.09 3.04 -17.38
C ILE A 607 24.54 2.89 -18.84
N GLN A 608 23.59 2.82 -19.77
CA GLN A 608 23.85 2.78 -21.20
C GLN A 608 22.87 3.68 -21.96
N PHE A 609 23.32 4.32 -23.04
CA PHE A 609 22.50 5.28 -23.81
C PHE A 609 21.34 4.66 -24.61
N ASN A 610 21.27 3.33 -24.75
CA ASN A 610 20.23 2.65 -25.53
C ASN A 610 19.24 1.88 -24.62
N PRO A 611 17.97 2.32 -24.51
CA PRO A 611 16.93 1.63 -23.74
C PRO A 611 16.74 0.15 -24.10
N GLN A 612 16.91 -0.22 -25.37
CA GLN A 612 16.79 -1.62 -25.81
C GLN A 612 17.91 -2.49 -25.20
N LYS A 613 19.16 -1.99 -25.22
CA LYS A 613 20.28 -2.68 -24.59
C LYS A 613 20.13 -2.74 -23.07
N GLN A 614 19.65 -1.66 -22.45
CA GLN A 614 19.34 -1.65 -21.01
C GLN A 614 18.32 -2.72 -20.63
N ALA A 615 17.25 -2.87 -21.41
CA ALA A 615 16.23 -3.88 -21.16
C ALA A 615 16.80 -5.30 -21.30
N ARG A 616 17.63 -5.54 -22.33
CA ARG A 616 18.32 -6.81 -22.54
C ARG A 616 19.27 -7.14 -21.39
N ASP A 617 20.16 -6.21 -21.06
CA ASP A 617 21.22 -6.42 -20.08
C ASP A 617 20.63 -6.59 -18.66
N LEU A 618 19.52 -5.89 -18.36
CA LEU A 618 18.73 -6.15 -17.16
C LEU A 618 18.23 -7.61 -17.12
N ALA A 619 17.65 -8.11 -18.21
CA ALA A 619 17.17 -9.50 -18.25
C ALA A 619 18.29 -10.51 -18.01
N ILE A 620 19.43 -10.32 -18.67
CA ILE A 620 20.60 -11.19 -18.57
C ILE A 620 21.20 -11.16 -17.15
N SER A 621 21.39 -9.97 -16.59
CA SER A 621 21.96 -9.82 -15.24
C SER A 621 21.11 -10.51 -14.18
N VAL A 622 19.79 -10.36 -14.23
CA VAL A 622 18.90 -11.03 -13.26
C VAL A 622 18.90 -12.54 -13.49
N TYR A 623 18.91 -13.02 -14.73
CA TYR A 623 19.03 -14.45 -15.01
C TYR A 623 20.26 -15.07 -14.35
N HIS A 624 21.43 -14.46 -14.53
CA HIS A 624 22.67 -14.95 -13.93
C HIS A 624 22.66 -14.86 -12.40
N SER A 625 22.00 -13.84 -11.82
CA SER A 625 21.88 -13.73 -10.37
C SER A 625 21.13 -14.92 -9.76
N ARG A 626 20.12 -15.48 -10.46
CA ARG A 626 19.41 -16.70 -10.03
C ARG A 626 20.35 -17.89 -9.89
N ALA A 627 21.22 -18.10 -10.87
CA ALA A 627 22.16 -19.22 -10.87
C ALA A 627 23.16 -19.18 -9.69
N ILE A 628 23.44 -17.98 -9.19
CA ILE A 628 24.31 -17.76 -8.01
C ILE A 628 23.55 -18.05 -6.71
N THR A 629 22.24 -17.79 -6.64
CA THR A 629 21.44 -17.98 -5.41
C THR A 629 20.99 -19.43 -5.18
N THR A 630 21.00 -20.26 -6.23
CA THR A 630 20.68 -21.71 -6.16
C THR A 630 21.88 -22.61 -5.87
N LYS A 631 23.08 -22.04 -5.68
CA LYS A 631 24.25 -22.74 -5.11
C LYS A 631 24.38 -22.34 -3.64
#